data_AF-A0A917ZBK3-F1
#
_entry.id   AF-A0A917ZBK3-F1
#
_cell.length_a   1.000
_cell.length_b   1.000
_cell.length_c   1.000
_cell.angle_alpha   90.00
_cell.angle_beta   90.00
_cell.angle_gamma   90.00
#
_symmetry.space_group_name_H-M   'P 1'
#
loop_
_entity.id
_entity.type
_entity.pdbx_description
1 polymer ?
#
loop_
_entity_poly.entity_id
_entity_poly.type
_entity_poly.pdbx_seq_one_letter_code
_entity_poly.pdbx_strand_id
1 'polypeptide(L)'
;MDSQRFDLVISDMHRVKDGTEEPRAGLKLLREMRSGRRRPPLVFYTSNSVLFTANEEISAYGAVVTDTARDLFAEVRQALRRHSAES
;
A
#
# COMPACT_ATOMS: atom_id res chain seq x y z
N MET A 1 -9.88 -0.17 -22.27
CA MET A 1 -10.22 0.44 -20.97
C MET A 1 -9.18 1.50 -20.74
N ASP A 2 -9.58 2.76 -20.57
CA ASP A 2 -8.67 3.80 -20.08
C ASP A 2 -7.95 3.23 -18.86
N SER A 3 -6.64 3.10 -18.97
CA SER A 3 -5.77 2.69 -17.88
C SER A 3 -5.80 3.81 -16.86
N GLN A 4 -6.82 3.79 -16.00
CA GLN A 4 -6.98 4.77 -14.92
C GLN A 4 -5.66 4.87 -14.17
N ARG A 5 -5.02 6.01 -14.34
CA ARG A 5 -3.77 6.33 -13.70
C ARG A 5 -4.11 6.72 -12.27
N PHE A 6 -3.68 5.91 -11.32
CA PHE A 6 -3.81 6.23 -9.92
C PHE A 6 -2.55 6.97 -9.45
N ASP A 7 -2.74 8.03 -8.68
CA ASP A 7 -1.65 8.78 -8.06
C ASP A 7 -1.20 8.17 -6.72
N LEU A 8 -2.03 7.28 -6.15
CA LEU A 8 -1.78 6.55 -4.91
C LEU A 8 -2.74 5.36 -4.80
N VAL A 9 -2.29 4.30 -4.13
CA VAL A 9 -3.11 3.14 -3.76
C VAL A 9 -3.18 3.04 -2.24
N ILE A 10 -4.39 2.83 -1.71
CA ILE A 10 -4.62 2.46 -0.31
C ILE A 10 -5.18 1.04 -0.31
N SER A 11 -4.60 0.15 0.51
CA SER A 11 -5.04 -1.25 0.59
C SER A 11 -5.06 -1.74 2.02
N ASP A 12 -5.94 -2.70 2.32
CA ASP A 12 -5.77 -3.56 3.49
C ASP A 12 -4.75 -4.67 3.16
N MET A 13 -4.23 -5.31 4.20
CA MET A 13 -3.30 -6.43 4.13
C MET A 13 -3.99 -7.78 4.15
N HIS A 14 -5.03 -7.88 4.97
CA HIS A 14 -5.88 -9.04 5.05
C HIS A 14 -7.14 -8.77 4.24
N ARG A 15 -7.54 -9.75 3.42
CA ARG A 15 -8.84 -9.72 2.77
C ARG A 15 -9.54 -11.05 2.94
N VAL A 16 -10.86 -11.03 3.13
CA VAL A 16 -11.68 -12.24 2.97
C VAL A 16 -12.22 -12.26 1.55
N LYS A 17 -11.94 -13.32 0.80
CA LYS A 17 -12.44 -13.53 -0.56
C LYS A 17 -13.18 -14.86 -0.61
N ASP A 18 -14.46 -14.83 -1.00
CA ASP A 18 -15.29 -16.03 -1.14
C ASP A 18 -15.28 -16.92 0.13
N GLY A 19 -15.31 -16.28 1.31
CA GLY A 19 -15.25 -16.96 2.61
C GLY A 19 -13.87 -17.49 3.02
N THR A 20 -12.83 -17.28 2.20
CA THR A 20 -11.45 -17.67 2.49
C THR A 20 -10.63 -16.48 2.96
N GLU A 21 -9.92 -16.63 4.07
CA GLU A 21 -8.97 -15.62 4.56
C GLU A 21 -7.72 -15.58 3.68
N GLU A 22 -7.40 -14.39 3.15
CA GLU A 22 -6.17 -14.07 2.44
C GLU A 22 -5.32 -13.10 3.29
N PRO A 23 -4.63 -13.56 4.34
CA PRO A 23 -3.86 -12.69 5.24
C PRO A 23 -2.64 -12.05 4.59
N ARG A 24 -2.30 -12.47 3.36
CA ARG A 24 -1.17 -11.94 2.56
C ARG A 24 -1.63 -11.20 1.30
N ALA A 25 -2.90 -10.82 1.21
CA ALA A 25 -3.46 -10.13 0.04
C ALA A 25 -2.68 -8.84 -0.29
N GLY A 26 -2.35 -8.04 0.71
CA GLY A 26 -1.57 -6.81 0.50
C GLY A 26 -0.11 -7.05 0.07
N LEU A 27 0.54 -8.11 0.57
CA LEU A 27 1.87 -8.50 0.08
C LEU A 27 1.85 -8.96 -1.38
N LYS A 28 0.80 -9.69 -1.76
CA LYS A 28 0.61 -10.10 -3.15
C LYS A 28 0.44 -8.88 -4.06
N LEU A 29 -0.39 -7.92 -3.65
CA LEU A 29 -0.55 -6.65 -4.35
C LEU A 29 0.79 -5.90 -4.49
N LEU A 30 1.58 -5.81 -3.42
CA LEU A 30 2.90 -5.18 -3.42
C LEU A 30 3.82 -5.79 -4.49
N ARG A 31 3.87 -7.12 -4.57
CA ARG A 31 4.68 -7.86 -5.55
C ARG A 31 4.20 -7.65 -6.98
N GLU A 32 2.89 -7.63 -7.20
CA GLU A 32 2.30 -7.36 -8.51
C GLU A 32 2.57 -5.92 -8.95
N MET A 33 2.53 -4.95 -8.04
CA MET A 33 2.91 -3.57 -8.34
C MET A 33 4.40 -3.44 -8.69
N ARG A 34 5.27 -4.33 -8.20
CA ARG A 34 6.73 -4.35 -8.52
C ARG A 34 7.05 -4.63 -9.96
N SER A 35 6.26 -5.47 -10.62
CA SER A 35 6.50 -5.80 -12.03
C SER A 35 5.96 -4.73 -12.99
N GLY A 36 5.24 -3.72 -12.49
CA GLY A 36 4.67 -2.63 -13.31
C GLY A 36 5.68 -1.55 -13.71
N ARG A 37 5.45 -0.93 -14.89
CA ARG A 37 6.21 0.23 -15.40
C ARG A 37 6.01 1.51 -14.58
N ARG A 38 4.87 1.64 -13.89
CA ARG A 38 4.58 2.71 -12.95
C ARG A 38 4.27 2.11 -11.60
N ARG A 39 4.82 2.73 -10.57
CA ARG A 39 4.70 2.30 -9.18
C ARG A 39 4.10 3.46 -8.40
N PRO A 40 2.77 3.65 -8.42
CA PRO A 40 2.17 4.65 -7.55
C PRO A 40 2.50 4.29 -6.10
N PRO A 41 2.64 5.29 -5.22
CA PRO A 41 2.79 5.05 -3.78
C PRO A 41 1.68 4.14 -3.25
N LEU A 42 2.04 3.26 -2.31
CA LEU A 42 1.12 2.33 -1.66
C LEU A 42 1.12 2.58 -0.15
N VAL A 43 -0.08 2.73 0.43
CA VAL A 43 -0.29 2.83 1.87
C VAL A 43 -1.17 1.68 2.33
N PHE A 44 -0.70 0.92 3.31
CA PHE A 44 -1.47 -0.10 3.98
C PHE A 44 -2.21 0.49 5.18
N TYR A 45 -3.54 0.41 5.16
CA TYR A 45 -4.39 0.75 6.29
C TYR A 45 -4.94 -0.55 6.89
N THR A 46 -4.40 -0.98 8.03
CA THR A 46 -4.69 -2.30 8.57
C THR A 46 -4.59 -2.31 10.10
N SER A 47 -5.43 -3.11 10.76
CA SER A 47 -5.55 -3.14 12.23
C SER A 47 -4.41 -3.87 12.95
N ASN A 48 -3.55 -4.60 12.23
CA ASN A 48 -2.46 -5.37 12.81
C ASN A 48 -1.10 -4.85 12.31
N SER A 49 -0.80 -3.60 12.69
CA SER A 49 0.44 -2.88 12.36
C SER A 49 1.70 -3.54 12.94
N VAL A 50 1.55 -4.43 13.94
CA VAL A 50 2.65 -5.11 14.63
C VAL A 50 3.24 -6.27 13.82
N LEU A 51 2.52 -6.81 12.83
CA LEU A 51 3.06 -7.85 11.92
C LEU A 51 4.16 -7.32 10.96
N PHE A 52 4.49 -6.03 11.04
CA PHE A 52 5.26 -5.31 10.03
C PHE A 52 6.62 -4.77 10.47
N THR A 53 6.87 -4.61 11.77
CA THR A 53 8.15 -4.07 12.26
C THR A 53 9.37 -4.93 11.88
N ALA A 54 9.16 -6.13 11.33
CA ALA A 54 10.19 -7.05 10.86
C ALA A 54 10.10 -7.40 9.35
N ASN A 55 9.22 -6.77 8.57
CA ASN A 55 8.99 -7.18 7.18
C ASN A 55 9.72 -6.27 6.18
N GLU A 56 10.98 -6.61 5.90
CA GLU A 56 11.89 -5.89 4.99
C GLU A 56 11.28 -5.61 3.61
N GLU A 57 10.37 -6.47 3.14
CA GLU A 57 9.75 -6.36 1.83
C GLU A 57 8.92 -5.08 1.66
N ILE A 58 8.27 -4.61 2.74
CA ILE A 58 7.43 -3.40 2.73
C ILE A 58 8.29 -2.13 2.76
N SER A 59 9.29 -2.11 3.64
CA SER A 59 10.25 -1.01 3.73
C SER A 59 11.03 -0.82 2.43
N ALA A 60 11.48 -1.91 1.79
CA ALA A 60 12.19 -1.87 0.52
C ALA A 60 11.36 -1.30 -0.64
N TYR A 61 10.03 -1.28 -0.50
CA TYR A 61 9.11 -0.80 -1.52
C TYR A 61 8.59 0.63 -1.25
N GLY A 62 9.00 1.23 -0.12
CA GLY A 62 8.48 2.53 0.32
C GLY A 62 6.98 2.52 0.66
N ALA A 63 6.42 1.33 0.91
CA ALA A 63 5.04 1.21 1.34
C ALA A 63 4.93 1.61 2.82
N VAL A 64 3.90 2.38 3.15
CA VAL A 64 3.68 2.86 4.52
C VAL A 64 2.56 2.07 5.18
N VAL A 65 2.63 1.88 6.49
CA VAL A 65 1.65 1.09 7.25
C VAL A 65 1.10 1.94 8.37
N THR A 66 -0.21 1.90 8.56
CA THR A 66 -0.88 2.58 9.66
C THR A 66 -2.19 1.89 10.03
N ASP A 67 -2.59 1.99 11.30
CA ASP A 67 -3.87 1.55 11.85
C ASP A 67 -4.75 2.74 12.29
N THR A 68 -4.27 3.98 12.17
CA THR A 68 -5.03 5.17 12.55
C THR A 68 -5.43 5.99 11.33
N ALA A 69 -6.65 6.54 11.35
CA ALA A 69 -7.12 7.42 10.28
C ALA A 69 -6.27 8.70 10.18
N ARG A 70 -5.80 9.23 11.32
CA ARG A 70 -4.96 10.44 11.36
C ARG A 70 -3.68 10.23 10.57
N ASP A 71 -2.97 9.14 10.84
CA ASP A 71 -1.70 8.86 10.22
C ASP A 71 -1.89 8.47 8.75
N LEU A 72 -2.97 7.75 8.42
CA LEU A 72 -3.36 7.51 7.02
C LEU A 72 -3.45 8.81 6.22
N PHE A 73 -4.15 9.83 6.74
CA PHE A 73 -4.24 11.13 6.07
C PHE A 73 -2.89 11.84 5.95
N ALA A 74 -2.03 11.75 6.97
CA ALA A 74 -0.69 12.32 6.94
C ALA A 74 0.18 11.66 5.85
N GLU A 75 0.15 10.33 5.78
CA GLU A 75 0.92 9.52 4.83
C GLU A 75 0.45 9.72 3.40
N VAL A 76 -0.86 9.73 3.16
CA VAL A 76 -1.43 10.03 1.83
C VAL A 76 -0.97 11.41 1.34
N ARG A 77 -1.05 12.43 2.21
CA ARG A 77 -0.59 13.79 1.85
C ARG A 77 0.89 13.83 1.54
N GLN A 78 1.71 13.13 2.32
CA GLN A 78 3.15 13.11 2.13
C GLN A 78 3.53 12.37 0.84
N ALA A 79 2.92 11.21 0.59
CA ALA A 79 3.13 10.40 -0.59
C ALA A 79 2.75 11.13 -1.89
N LEU A 80 1.58 11.78 -1.92
CA LEU A 80 1.14 12.57 -3.08
C LEU A 80 2.09 13.75 -3.36
N ARG A 81 2.58 14.45 -2.32
CA ARG A 81 3.55 15.55 -2.48
C ARG A 81 4.87 15.08 -3.10
N ARG A 82 5.39 13.92 -2.67
CA ARG A 82 6.61 13.33 -3.26
C ARG A 82 6.37 12.94 -4.72
N HIS A 83 5.24 12.29 -5.00
CA HIS A 83 4.91 11.82 -6.35
C HIS A 83 4.75 12.97 -7.36
N SER A 84 4.18 14.10 -6.95
CA SER A 84 4.09 15.31 -7.78
C SER A 84 5.43 15.99 -8.05
N ALA A 85 6.46 15.74 -7.23
CA ALA A 85 7.80 16.30 -7.43
C ALA A 85 8.68 15.48 -8.38
N GLU A 86 8.29 14.22 -8.66
CA GLU A 86 9.02 13.27 -9.50
C GLU A 86 8.40 13.10 -10.90
N SER A 87 7.23 13.72 -11.15
CA SER A 87 6.49 13.68 -12.43
C SER A 87 6.71 14.94 -13.26
#